data_AF-A0A3D5VEF6-F1
#
_entry.id   AF-A0A3D5VEF6-F1
#
_cell.length_a   1.000
_cell.length_b   1.000
_cell.length_c   1.000
_cell.angle_alpha   90.00
_cell.angle_beta   90.00
_cell.angle_gamma   90.00
#
_symmetry.space_group_name_H-M   'P 1'
#
loop_
_entity.id
_entity.type
_entity.pdbx_description
1 polymer ?
#
loop_
_entity_poly.entity_id
_entity_poly.type
_entity_poly.pdbx_seq_one_letter_code
_entity_poly.pdbx_strand_id
1 'polypeptide(L)'
;LIAGVGGNCTRDTVGLIRQVEALPVDGYMVITPYYNKPNQAGLVQHYLAVDAASTRPIMLYNVPSRTGIDMSRDDYELVLANCPKITAVKEASADLAKASWLAVK
;
A
#
# COMPACT_ATOMS: atom_id res chain seq x y z
N LEU A 1 4.01 -11.52 -12.80
CA LEU A 1 4.38 -10.10 -12.87
C LEU A 1 3.58 -9.29 -11.85
N ILE A 2 4.23 -8.40 -11.08
CA ILE A 2 3.56 -7.46 -10.18
C ILE A 2 3.56 -6.06 -10.81
N ALA A 3 2.38 -5.46 -10.99
CA ALA A 3 2.24 -4.13 -11.59
C ALA A 3 2.37 -3.02 -10.55
N GLY A 4 3.27 -2.06 -10.77
CA GLY A 4 3.35 -0.86 -9.95
C GLY A 4 2.24 0.13 -10.32
N VAL A 5 1.33 0.42 -9.39
CA VAL A 5 0.12 1.23 -9.65
C VAL A 5 -0.17 2.31 -8.60
N GLY A 6 0.64 2.38 -7.54
CA GLY A 6 0.48 3.35 -6.46
C GLY A 6 0.96 4.76 -6.79
N GLY A 7 0.31 5.75 -6.17
CA GLY A 7 0.62 7.17 -6.31
C GLY A 7 0.09 7.96 -5.11
N ASN A 8 0.21 9.29 -5.17
CA ASN A 8 -0.29 10.15 -4.10
C ASN A 8 -1.77 10.56 -4.24
N CYS A 9 -2.39 10.26 -5.37
CA CYS A 9 -3.80 10.51 -5.64
C CYS A 9 -4.56 9.19 -5.64
N THR A 10 -5.44 8.99 -4.65
CA THR A 10 -6.23 7.76 -4.49
C THR A 10 -7.07 7.45 -5.74
N ARG A 11 -7.67 8.48 -6.35
CA ARG A 11 -8.48 8.32 -7.56
C ARG A 11 -7.67 7.74 -8.71
N ASP A 12 -6.45 8.25 -8.91
CA ASP A 12 -5.59 7.84 -10.01
C ASP A 12 -5.04 6.43 -9.78
N THR A 13 -4.65 6.10 -8.54
CA THR A 13 -4.26 4.74 -8.16
C THR A 13 -5.37 3.73 -8.43
N VAL A 14 -6.60 4.02 -8.02
CA VAL A 14 -7.77 3.16 -8.30
C VAL A 14 -8.04 3.05 -9.80
N GLY A 15 -7.93 4.16 -10.54
CA GLY A 15 -8.07 4.15 -12.00
C GLY A 15 -7.04 3.25 -12.67
N LEU A 16 -5.78 3.33 -12.23
CA LEU A 16 -4.69 2.55 -12.79
C LEU A 16 -4.86 1.05 -12.49
N ILE A 17 -5.23 0.67 -11.26
CA ILE A 17 -5.57 -0.72 -10.90
C ILE A 17 -6.59 -1.28 -11.90
N ARG A 18 -7.69 -0.57 -12.13
CA ARG A 18 -8.75 -1.01 -13.06
C ARG A 18 -8.26 -1.12 -14.50
N GLN A 19 -7.38 -0.22 -14.95
CA GLN A 19 -6.81 -0.28 -16.29
C GLN A 19 -5.92 -1.50 -16.48
N VAL A 20 -5.07 -1.82 -15.49
CA VAL A 20 -4.15 -2.95 -15.57
C VAL A 20 -4.79 -4.29 -15.19
N GLU A 21 -6.02 -4.29 -14.66
CA GLU A 21 -6.77 -5.49 -14.29
C GLU A 21 -6.97 -6.46 -15.48
N ALA A 22 -7.09 -5.93 -16.70
CA ALA A 22 -7.24 -6.72 -17.92
C ALA A 22 -5.92 -7.35 -18.41
N LEU A 23 -4.77 -6.95 -17.84
CA LEU A 23 -3.46 -7.47 -18.21
C LEU A 23 -3.14 -8.76 -17.44
N PRO A 24 -2.26 -9.63 -17.96
CA PRO A 24 -1.84 -10.85 -17.28
C PRO A 24 -0.82 -10.55 -16.16
N VAL A 25 -1.29 -9.89 -15.09
CA VAL A 25 -0.51 -9.57 -13.89
C VAL A 25 -1.01 -10.40 -12.71
N ASP A 26 -0.10 -10.77 -11.81
CA ASP A 26 -0.40 -11.59 -10.63
C ASP A 26 -0.89 -10.76 -9.44
N GLY A 27 -0.63 -9.45 -9.46
CA GLY A 27 -0.99 -8.54 -8.39
C GLY A 27 -0.42 -7.15 -8.58
N TYR A 28 -0.59 -6.32 -7.55
CA TYR A 28 -0.27 -4.90 -7.58
C TYR A 28 0.76 -4.54 -6.52
N MET A 29 1.58 -3.53 -6.79
CA MET A 29 2.39 -2.87 -5.77
C MET A 29 1.95 -1.41 -5.65
N VAL A 30 1.61 -1.01 -4.42
CA VAL A 30 1.05 0.31 -4.12
C VAL A 30 1.94 1.00 -3.10
N ILE A 31 2.64 2.05 -3.54
CA ILE A 31 3.48 2.89 -2.69
C ILE A 31 2.63 3.78 -1.77
N THR A 32 3.09 3.99 -0.54
CA THR A 32 2.51 4.98 0.38
C THR A 32 2.42 6.36 -0.29
N PRO A 33 1.28 7.07 -0.20
CA PRO A 33 1.12 8.39 -0.80
C PRO A 33 2.26 9.35 -0.43
N TYR A 34 2.82 10.02 -1.43
CA TYR A 34 3.96 10.93 -1.30
C TYR A 34 3.56 12.38 -1.60
N TYR A 35 4.41 13.35 -1.26
CA TYR A 35 4.19 14.79 -1.47
C TYR A 35 3.08 15.41 -0.62
N ASN A 36 1.85 14.91 -0.70
CA ASN A 36 0.68 15.47 -0.01
C ASN A 36 0.57 15.10 1.48
N LYS A 37 1.38 14.15 1.96
CA LYS A 37 1.52 13.79 3.38
C LYS A 37 0.17 13.59 4.10
N PRO A 38 -0.70 12.65 3.65
CA PRO A 38 -1.96 12.39 4.33
C PRO A 38 -1.75 12.07 5.81
N ASN A 39 -2.73 12.46 6.62
CA ASN A 39 -2.82 11.99 8.01
C ASN A 39 -3.19 10.50 8.05
N GLN A 40 -3.13 9.88 9.23
CA GLN A 40 -3.46 8.47 9.43
C GLN A 40 -4.83 8.09 8.87
N ALA A 41 -5.87 8.87 9.14
CA ALA A 41 -7.21 8.59 8.61
C ALA A 41 -7.22 8.58 7.08
N GLY A 42 -6.57 9.55 6.44
CA GLY A 42 -6.44 9.61 4.98
C GLY A 42 -5.63 8.45 4.41
N LEU A 43 -4.58 8.00 5.11
CA LEU A 43 -3.77 6.85 4.72
C LEU A 43 -4.60 5.56 4.74
N VAL A 44 -5.37 5.32 5.81
CA VAL A 44 -6.25 4.16 5.93
C VAL A 44 -7.33 4.19 4.84
N GLN A 45 -7.96 5.34 4.61
CA GLN A 45 -8.98 5.50 3.56
C GLN A 45 -8.40 5.28 2.15
N HIS A 46 -7.14 5.67 1.91
CA HIS A 46 -6.45 5.38 0.66
C HIS A 46 -6.35 3.87 0.43
N TYR A 47 -5.86 3.11 1.42
CA TYR A 47 -5.70 1.66 1.28
C TYR A 47 -7.04 0.91 1.21
N LEU A 48 -8.08 1.35 1.92
CA LEU A 48 -9.43 0.80 1.79
C LEU A 48 -9.97 0.94 0.36
N ALA A 49 -9.78 2.11 -0.27
CA ALA A 49 -10.20 2.34 -1.65
C ALA A 49 -9.40 1.48 -2.64
N VAL A 50 -8.11 1.31 -2.40
CA VAL A 50 -7.21 0.47 -3.19
C VAL A 50 -7.60 -1.00 -3.10
N ASP A 51 -7.84 -1.52 -1.89
CA ASP A 51 -8.31 -2.88 -1.64
C ASP A 51 -9.65 -3.14 -2.33
N ALA A 52 -10.61 -2.24 -2.17
CA ALA A 52 -11.92 -2.35 -2.79
C ALA A 52 -11.86 -2.37 -4.33
N ALA A 53 -10.90 -1.68 -4.93
CA ALA A 53 -10.74 -1.58 -6.39
C ALA A 53 -10.10 -2.81 -7.03
N SER A 54 -9.31 -3.57 -6.27
CA SER A 54 -8.52 -4.69 -6.80
C SER A 54 -9.28 -6.01 -6.77
N THR A 55 -9.04 -6.92 -7.72
CA THR A 55 -9.49 -8.32 -7.60
C THR A 55 -8.35 -9.30 -7.32
N ARG A 56 -7.12 -8.79 -7.14
CA ARG A 56 -5.89 -9.56 -6.97
C ARG A 56 -5.12 -9.14 -5.71
N PRO A 57 -4.10 -9.90 -5.27
CA PRO A 57 -3.26 -9.49 -4.15
C PRO A 57 -2.53 -8.15 -4.40
N ILE A 58 -2.36 -7.40 -3.31
CA ILE A 58 -1.69 -6.11 -3.25
C ILE A 58 -0.50 -6.22 -2.30
N MET A 59 0.65 -5.73 -2.77
CA MET A 59 1.84 -5.47 -1.97
C MET A 59 1.88 -4.00 -1.61
N LEU A 60 1.68 -3.69 -0.33
CA LEU A 60 1.88 -2.36 0.21
C LEU A 60 3.38 -2.03 0.19
N TYR A 61 3.77 -0.84 -0.26
CA TYR A 61 5.16 -0.43 -0.35
C TYR A 61 5.44 0.82 0.49
N ASN A 62 6.09 0.63 1.63
CA ASN A 62 6.52 1.71 2.51
C ASN A 62 8.00 2.03 2.25
N VAL A 63 8.30 3.30 1.91
CA VAL A 63 9.65 3.80 1.61
C VAL A 63 9.80 5.26 2.07
N PRO A 64 9.96 5.50 3.38
CA PRO A 64 9.90 6.84 3.96
C PRO A 64 10.92 7.83 3.39
N SER A 65 12.10 7.34 2.99
CA SER A 65 13.15 8.13 2.35
C SER A 65 12.73 8.76 1.02
N ARG A 66 11.66 8.27 0.38
CA ARG A 66 11.10 8.79 -0.87
C ARG A 66 9.73 9.44 -0.70
N THR A 67 8.94 8.98 0.27
CA THR A 67 7.55 9.45 0.45
C THR A 67 7.44 10.60 1.45
N GLY A 68 8.40 10.71 2.38
CA GLY A 68 8.32 11.64 3.52
C GLY A 68 7.26 11.26 4.55
N ILE A 69 6.75 10.02 4.49
CA ILE A 69 5.82 9.43 5.45
C ILE A 69 6.32 8.02 5.77
N ASP A 70 6.40 7.72 7.05
CA ASP A 70 6.62 6.37 7.52
C ASP A 70 5.34 5.81 8.13
N MET A 71 4.92 4.62 7.70
CA MET A 71 3.81 3.92 8.32
C MET A 71 4.19 3.45 9.72
N SER A 72 3.40 3.87 10.70
CA SER A 72 3.50 3.38 12.08
C SER A 72 2.94 1.95 12.20
N ARG A 73 3.21 1.31 13.34
CA ARG A 73 2.60 -0.01 13.64
C ARG A 73 1.08 0.07 13.67
N ASP A 74 0.52 1.13 14.27
CA ASP A 74 -0.92 1.35 14.34
C ASP A 74 -1.53 1.50 12.94
N ASP A 75 -0.84 2.22 12.02
CA ASP A 75 -1.27 2.33 10.63
C ASP A 75 -1.31 0.95 9.96
N TYR A 76 -0.27 0.14 10.15
CA TYR A 76 -0.22 -1.22 9.64
C TYR A 76 -1.33 -2.10 10.21
N GLU A 77 -1.57 -2.06 11.52
CA GLU A 77 -2.62 -2.87 12.13
C GLU A 77 -4.00 -2.51 11.59
N LEU A 78 -4.30 -1.21 11.43
CA LEU A 78 -5.56 -0.76 10.83
C LEU A 78 -5.68 -1.18 9.36
N VAL A 79 -4.63 -0.98 8.57
CA VAL A 79 -4.66 -1.32 7.13
C VAL A 79 -4.79 -2.84 6.94
N LEU A 80 -3.95 -3.64 7.59
CA LEU A 80 -3.93 -5.09 7.42
C LEU A 80 -5.20 -5.76 7.98
N ALA A 81 -5.81 -5.20 9.04
CA ALA A 81 -7.07 -5.72 9.56
C ALA A 81 -8.28 -5.46 8.65
N ASN A 82 -8.25 -4.38 7.86
CA ASN A 82 -9.40 -3.94 7.06
C ASN A 82 -9.24 -4.13 5.54
N CYS A 83 -8.04 -4.46 5.06
CA CYS A 83 -7.74 -4.61 3.63
C CYS A 83 -7.25 -6.03 3.33
N PRO A 84 -8.16 -7.02 3.17
CA PRO A 84 -7.81 -8.43 3.06
C PRO A 84 -6.98 -8.80 1.81
N LYS A 85 -6.95 -7.94 0.78
CA LYS A 85 -6.13 -8.16 -0.43
C LYS A 85 -4.73 -7.58 -0.25
N ILE A 86 -4.45 -6.81 0.80
CA ILE A 86 -3.09 -6.41 1.15
C ILE A 86 -2.42 -7.58 1.89
N THR A 87 -1.80 -8.47 1.12
CA THR A 87 -1.24 -9.73 1.64
C THR A 87 0.28 -9.68 1.81
N ALA A 88 0.92 -8.57 1.45
CA ALA A 88 2.36 -8.41 1.54
C ALA A 88 2.74 -6.95 1.81
N VAL A 89 3.87 -6.77 2.51
CA VAL A 89 4.49 -5.46 2.72
C VAL A 89 5.92 -5.50 2.20
N LYS A 90 6.24 -4.58 1.28
CA LYS A 90 7.61 -4.21 0.94
C LYS A 90 8.02 -3.09 1.89
N GLU A 91 8.71 -3.45 2.96
CA GLU A 91 9.23 -2.49 3.94
C GLU A 91 10.64 -2.07 3.56
N ALA A 92 10.80 -0.80 3.15
CA ALA A 92 12.08 -0.24 2.71
C ALA A 92 12.52 0.97 3.56
N SER A 93 12.13 1.00 4.83
CA SER A 93 12.82 1.80 5.85
C SER A 93 14.07 1.07 6.37
N ALA A 94 14.89 1.77 7.15
CA ALA A 94 16.02 1.18 7.86
C ALA A 94 15.62 0.56 9.22
N ASP A 95 14.33 0.52 9.54
CA ASP A 95 13.82 0.00 10.82
C ASP A 95 13.66 -1.53 10.75
N LEU A 96 14.72 -2.23 11.14
CA LEU A 96 14.74 -3.70 11.20
C LEU A 96 13.75 -4.25 12.24
N ALA A 97 13.48 -3.54 13.32
CA ALA A 97 12.54 -4.01 14.34
C ALA A 97 11.11 -4.01 13.80
N LYS A 98 10.73 -2.98 13.04
CA LYS A 98 9.45 -2.94 12.31
C LYS A 98 9.37 -4.01 11.23
N ALA A 99 10.45 -4.21 10.46
CA ALA A 99 10.50 -5.27 9.45
C ALA A 99 10.35 -6.68 10.07
N SER A 100 11.05 -6.96 11.18
CA SER A 100 10.91 -8.22 11.90
C SER A 100 9.52 -8.42 12.50
N TRP A 101 8.87 -7.36 12.99
CA TRP A 101 7.50 -7.42 13.49
C TRP A 101 6.49 -7.71 12.37
N LEU A 102 6.66 -7.11 11.19
CA LEU A 102 5.81 -7.39 10.01
C LEU A 102 5.93 -8.85 9.53
N ALA A 103 7.10 -9.47 9.65
CA ALA A 103 7.34 -10.83 9.19
C ALA A 103 6.55 -11.92 9.95
N VAL A 104 5.94 -11.57 11.09
CA VAL A 104 5.16 -12.48 11.94
C VAL A 104 3.69 -12.08 12.08
N LYS A 105 3.24 -11.09 11.29
CA LYS A 105 1.83 -10.69 11.18
C LYS A 105 1.17 -11.41 10.01
#